data_AF-A0A7R9PYY2-F1
#
_entry.id   AF-A0A7R9PYY2-F1
#
_cell.length_a   1.000
_cell.length_b   1.000
_cell.length_c   1.000
_cell.angle_alpha   90.00
_cell.angle_beta   90.00
_cell.angle_gamma   90.00
#
_symmetry.space_group_name_H-M   'P 1'
#
loop_
_entity.id
_entity.type
_entity.pdbx_description
1 polymer ?
#
loop_
_entity_poly.entity_id
_entity_poly.type
_entity_poly.pdbx_seq_one_letter_code
_entity_poly.pdbx_strand_id
1 'polypeptide(L)'
;MHSITAAGVVHAIARACRDGQLSHCGCSRAARPKNLHREWIWGGCGDNIDYGYKFAKSFVDVKERETNYQKASRDQGRKLMNLHNNEAGRRVVLPFHCLILSSFLCVSQVVSL
;
A
#
# COMPACT_ATOMS: atom_id res chain seq x y z
N MET A 1 6.29 12.22 -12.07
CA MET A 1 5.58 12.02 -10.80
C MET A 1 5.13 10.55 -10.72
N HIS A 2 5.92 9.68 -10.09
CA HIS A 2 5.71 8.22 -10.09
C HIS A 2 5.42 7.67 -8.68
N SER A 3 6.19 8.10 -7.69
CA SER A 3 6.07 7.62 -6.31
C SER A 3 4.74 7.98 -5.65
N ILE A 4 4.32 9.26 -5.71
CA ILE A 4 3.08 9.71 -5.07
C ILE A 4 1.83 9.09 -5.70
N THR A 5 1.84 8.90 -7.03
CA THR A 5 0.75 8.26 -7.75
C THR A 5 0.63 6.79 -7.34
N ALA A 6 1.75 6.06 -7.31
CA ALA A 6 1.76 4.68 -6.89
C ALA A 6 1.28 4.52 -5.43
N ALA A 7 1.72 5.41 -4.53
CA ALA A 7 1.23 5.46 -3.14
C ALA A 7 -0.29 5.74 -3.06
N GLY A 8 -0.76 6.73 -3.82
CA GLY A 8 -2.17 7.10 -3.87
C GLY A 8 -3.08 5.95 -4.33
N VAL A 9 -2.66 5.20 -5.36
CA VAL A 9 -3.40 4.02 -5.83
C VAL A 9 -3.48 2.94 -4.76
N VAL A 10 -2.38 2.64 -4.05
CA VAL A 10 -2.40 1.67 -2.94
C VAL A 10 -3.41 2.10 -1.88
N HIS A 11 -3.35 3.36 -1.45
CA HIS A 11 -4.22 3.87 -0.39
C HIS A 11 -5.70 3.86 -0.79
N ALA A 12 -6.02 4.37 -1.99
CA ALA A 12 -7.39 4.44 -2.48
C ALA A 12 -8.03 3.06 -2.62
N ILE A 13 -7.31 2.09 -3.19
CA ILE A 13 -7.81 0.72 -3.36
C ILE A 13 -7.96 0.01 -2.02
N ALA A 14 -6.98 0.15 -1.12
CA ALA A 14 -7.05 -0.48 0.19
C ALA A 14 -8.26 0.01 1.02
N ARG A 15 -8.56 1.32 0.93
CA ARG A 15 -9.75 1.93 1.55
C ARG A 15 -11.04 1.47 0.87
N ALA A 16 -11.08 1.43 -0.45
CA ALA A 16 -12.25 0.92 -1.20
C ALA A 16 -12.58 -0.53 -0.83
N CYS A 17 -11.57 -1.36 -0.58
CA CYS A 17 -11.75 -2.73 -0.06
C CYS A 17 -12.36 -2.76 1.35
N ARG A 18 -11.93 -1.85 2.24
CA ARG A 18 -12.48 -1.73 3.59
C ARG A 18 -13.95 -1.29 3.56
N ASP A 19 -14.25 -0.31 2.72
CA ASP A 19 -15.59 0.27 2.60
C ASP A 19 -16.56 -0.62 1.80
N GLY A 20 -16.10 -1.79 1.31
CA GLY A 20 -16.93 -2.74 0.56
C GLY A 20 -17.30 -2.28 -0.86
N GLN A 21 -16.60 -1.29 -1.41
CA GLN A 21 -16.85 -0.76 -2.76
C GLN A 21 -16.35 -1.68 -3.88
N LEU A 22 -15.50 -2.65 -3.54
CA LEU A 22 -14.92 -3.62 -4.47
C LEU A 22 -15.36 -5.04 -4.10
N SER A 23 -15.87 -5.80 -5.07
CA SER A 23 -16.35 -7.18 -4.86
C SER A 23 -15.25 -8.21 -4.65
N HIS A 24 -14.03 -7.92 -5.13
CA HIS A 24 -12.91 -8.87 -5.16
C HIS A 24 -11.99 -8.80 -3.94
N CYS A 25 -12.25 -7.87 -3.00
CA CYS A 25 -11.48 -7.72 -1.78
C CYS A 25 -12.40 -7.35 -0.61
N GLY A 26 -11.85 -7.35 0.60
CA GLY A 26 -12.54 -6.96 1.81
C GLY A 26 -11.55 -6.43 2.84
N CYS A 27 -11.94 -6.46 4.12
CA CYS A 27 -11.11 -6.00 5.24
C CYS A 27 -9.70 -6.63 5.27
N SER A 28 -8.76 -5.88 5.82
CA SER A 28 -7.41 -6.37 6.13
C SER A 28 -7.43 -7.62 7.00
N ARG A 29 -6.56 -8.58 6.69
CA ARG A 29 -6.29 -9.78 7.50
C ARG A 29 -5.12 -9.60 8.46
N ALA A 30 -4.79 -8.35 8.81
CA ALA A 30 -3.68 -8.06 9.71
C ALA A 30 -3.88 -8.70 11.08
N ALA A 31 -2.88 -9.46 11.51
CA ALA A 31 -2.85 -10.05 12.84
C ALA A 31 -2.69 -8.97 13.92
N ARG A 32 -3.21 -9.25 15.12
CA ARG A 32 -3.01 -8.41 16.29
C ARG A 32 -1.49 -8.20 16.53
N PRO A 33 -1.02 -6.94 16.66
CA PRO A 33 0.38 -6.67 16.97
C PRO A 33 0.78 -7.27 18.33
N LYS A 34 1.96 -7.90 18.40
CA LYS A 34 2.48 -8.53 19.63
C LYS A 34 2.74 -7.52 20.76
N ASN A 35 3.03 -6.28 20.39
CA ASN A 35 3.30 -5.15 21.28
C ASN A 35 2.03 -4.39 21.71
N LEU A 36 0.84 -4.83 21.29
CA LEU A 36 -0.41 -4.20 21.68
C LEU A 36 -0.78 -4.57 23.12
N HIS A 37 -1.03 -3.56 23.97
CA HIS A 37 -1.41 -3.78 25.36
C HIS A 37 -2.58 -4.77 25.45
N ARG A 38 -2.51 -5.74 26.38
CA ARG A 38 -3.48 -6.84 26.44
C ARG A 38 -4.92 -6.37 26.64
N GLU A 39 -5.09 -5.24 27.31
CA GLU A 39 -6.38 -4.61 27.60
C GLU A 39 -7.00 -3.94 26.37
N TRP A 40 -6.21 -3.57 25.36
CA TRP A 40 -6.74 -2.93 24.16
C TRP A 40 -7.36 -3.98 23.25
N ILE A 41 -8.55 -3.70 22.73
CA ILE A 41 -9.25 -4.59 21.81
C ILE A 41 -8.71 -4.36 20.40
N TRP A 42 -8.28 -5.44 19.75
CA TRP A 42 -7.92 -5.45 18.33
C TRP A 42 -9.07 -6.01 17.54
N GLY A 43 -9.61 -5.25 16.59
CA GLY A 43 -10.76 -5.68 15.81
C GLY A 43 -11.24 -4.60 14.85
N GLY A 44 -12.33 -4.86 14.16
CA GLY A 44 -12.87 -3.98 13.13
C GLY A 44 -12.28 -4.23 11.75
N CYS A 45 -12.77 -3.45 10.78
CA CYS A 45 -12.39 -3.57 9.37
C CYS A 45 -11.26 -2.58 9.04
N GLY A 46 -10.04 -3.10 8.85
CA GLY A 46 -8.89 -2.29 8.44
C GLY A 46 -8.72 -2.17 6.92
N ASP A 47 -8.01 -1.13 6.48
CA ASP A 47 -7.61 -0.94 5.07
C ASP A 47 -6.76 -2.13 4.58
N ASN A 48 -7.14 -2.71 3.43
CA ASN A 48 -6.46 -3.87 2.86
C ASN A 48 -5.24 -3.48 2.01
N ILE A 49 -4.17 -3.08 2.70
CA ILE A 49 -2.93 -2.58 2.08
C ILE A 49 -2.25 -3.63 1.19
N ASP A 50 -2.30 -4.93 1.56
CA ASP A 50 -1.70 -6.00 0.74
C ASP A 50 -2.37 -6.12 -0.63
N TYR A 51 -3.71 -6.06 -0.65
CA TYR A 51 -4.46 -6.03 -1.90
C TYR A 51 -4.14 -4.75 -2.71
N GLY A 52 -4.18 -3.58 -2.06
CA GLY A 52 -3.84 -2.31 -2.69
C GLY A 52 -2.43 -2.29 -3.31
N TYR A 53 -1.43 -2.87 -2.63
CA TYR A 53 -0.06 -2.99 -3.12
C TYR A 53 0.01 -3.85 -4.37
N LYS A 54 -0.62 -5.03 -4.35
CA LYS A 54 -0.66 -5.95 -5.50
C LYS A 54 -1.37 -5.33 -6.70
N PHE A 55 -2.50 -4.65 -6.46
CA PHE A 55 -3.23 -3.93 -7.49
C PHE A 55 -2.38 -2.82 -8.11
N ALA A 56 -1.80 -1.94 -7.27
CA ALA A 56 -0.97 -0.83 -7.76
C ALA A 56 0.26 -1.33 -8.54
N LYS A 57 0.85 -2.46 -8.13
CA LYS A 57 1.94 -3.10 -8.87
C LYS A 57 1.49 -3.61 -10.24
N SER A 58 0.37 -4.31 -10.29
CA SER A 58 -0.16 -4.85 -11.54
C SER A 58 -0.79 -3.80 -12.46
N PHE A 59 -1.16 -2.61 -11.96
CA PHE A 59 -1.80 -1.56 -12.75
C PHE A 59 -0.82 -0.46 -13.17
N VAL A 60 -0.05 0.10 -12.21
CA VAL A 60 0.82 1.26 -12.47
C VAL A 60 2.08 0.85 -13.24
N ASP A 61 2.60 -0.36 -13.05
CA ASP A 61 3.82 -0.80 -13.72
C ASP A 61 3.58 -1.29 -15.17
N VAL A 62 2.33 -1.52 -15.60
CA VAL A 62 1.99 -2.04 -16.95
C VAL A 62 2.56 -1.15 -18.03
N LYS A 63 2.30 0.16 -17.95
CA LYS A 63 2.78 1.14 -18.92
C LYS A 63 4.30 1.09 -19.13
N GLU A 64 5.06 0.96 -18.04
CA GLU A 64 6.52 0.91 -18.10
C GLU A 64 7.00 -0.47 -18.62
N ARG A 65 6.27 -1.54 -18.34
CA ARG A 65 6.62 -2.92 -18.75
C ARG A 65 6.37 -3.19 -20.22
N GLU A 66 5.28 -2.67 -20.78
CA GLU A 66 4.90 -2.88 -22.19
C GLU A 66 5.88 -2.24 -23.17
N THR A 67 6.61 -1.20 -22.75
CA THR A 67 7.55 -0.52 -23.62
C THR A 67 8.94 -1.16 -23.55
N ASN A 68 9.42 -1.70 -24.68
CA ASN A 68 10.78 -2.21 -24.80
C ASN A 68 11.69 -1.17 -25.45
N TYR A 69 12.75 -0.77 -24.74
CA TYR A 69 13.76 0.15 -25.24
C TYR A 69 15.06 -0.60 -25.51
N GLN A 70 15.88 -0.06 -26.42
CA GLN A 70 17.21 -0.60 -26.69
C GLN A 70 18.06 -0.61 -25.40
N LYS A 71 18.89 -1.64 -25.27
CA LYS A 71 19.78 -1.79 -24.11
C LYS A 71 20.78 -0.63 -24.06
N ALA A 72 21.03 -0.10 -22.87
CA ALA A 72 21.87 1.07 -22.62
C ALA A 72 21.36 2.40 -23.23
N SER A 73 20.11 2.44 -23.71
CA SER A 73 19.49 3.70 -24.13
C SER A 73 19.07 4.56 -22.93
N ARG A 74 19.02 5.87 -23.13
CA ARG A 74 18.49 6.83 -22.15
C ARG A 74 17.07 6.48 -21.71
N ASP A 75 16.23 6.02 -22.63
CA ASP A 75 14.85 5.65 -22.33
C ASP A 75 14.73 4.38 -21.49
N GLN A 76 15.64 3.42 -21.67
CA GLN A 76 15.72 2.27 -20.76
C GLN A 76 16.06 2.74 -19.34
N GLY A 77 17.00 3.68 -19.18
CA GLY A 77 17.33 4.26 -17.88
C GLY A 77 16.13 4.94 -17.21
N ARG A 78 15.36 5.71 -17.99
CA ARG A 78 14.13 6.37 -17.51
C ARG A 78 13.05 5.36 -17.10
N LYS A 79 12.81 4.32 -17.90
CA LYS A 79 11.89 3.22 -17.55
C LYS A 79 12.26 2.58 -16.21
N LEU A 80 13.54 2.26 -16.01
CA LEU A 80 14.02 1.65 -14.77
C LEU A 80 13.88 2.61 -13.57
N MET A 81 14.16 3.89 -13.77
CA MET A 81 13.93 4.93 -12.77
C MET A 81 12.44 5.04 -12.40
N ASN A 82 11.54 4.99 -13.37
CA ASN A 82 10.10 5.05 -13.15
C ASN A 82 9.61 3.85 -12.34
N LEU A 83 10.04 2.63 -12.69
CA LEU A 83 9.74 1.41 -11.94
C LEU A 83 10.27 1.47 -10.50
N HIS A 84 11.48 1.98 -10.31
CA HIS A 84 12.06 2.20 -8.98
C HIS A 84 11.23 3.19 -8.16
N ASN A 85 10.86 4.32 -8.75
CA ASN A 85 10.06 5.35 -8.10
C ASN A 85 8.65 4.84 -7.74
N ASN A 86 8.00 4.08 -8.63
CA ASN A 86 6.72 3.42 -8.34
C ASN A 86 6.85 2.51 -7.11
N GLU A 87 7.90 1.69 -7.06
CA GLU A 87 8.14 0.79 -5.94
C GLU A 87 8.44 1.54 -4.64
N ALA A 88 9.23 2.60 -4.69
CA ALA A 88 9.49 3.48 -3.54
C ALA A 88 8.18 4.07 -3.00
N GLY A 89 7.30 4.55 -3.90
CA GLY A 89 5.97 5.06 -3.53
C GLY A 89 5.09 4.03 -2.84
N ARG A 90 4.99 2.82 -3.38
CA ARG A 90 4.19 1.73 -2.78
C ARG A 90 4.68 1.35 -1.38
N ARG A 91 6.00 1.34 -1.17
CA ARG A 91 6.60 0.98 0.12
C ARG A 91 6.25 1.95 1.24
N VAL A 92 6.14 3.25 0.96
CA VAL A 92 5.77 4.25 1.97
C VAL A 92 4.38 3.98 2.57
N VAL A 93 3.48 3.33 1.83
CA VAL A 93 2.13 2.97 2.29
C VAL A 93 2.11 1.66 3.09
N LEU A 94 3.15 0.84 2.96
CA LEU A 94 3.26 -0.37 3.77
C LEU A 94 3.42 0.03 5.24
N PRO A 95 2.78 -0.70 6.16
CA PRO A 95 2.96 -0.49 7.58
C PRO A 95 4.36 -0.95 7.99
N PHE A 96 5.39 -0.17 7.68
CA PHE A 96 6.68 -0.25 8.35
C PHE A 96 6.48 0.30 9.75
N HIS A 97 5.99 -0.56 10.64
CA HIS A 97 5.89 -0.25 12.05
C HIS A 97 4.99 0.95 12.36
N CYS A 98 3.74 0.63 12.69
CA CYS A 98 2.99 1.36 13.70
C CYS A 98 3.76 1.34 15.04
N LEU A 99 4.93 2.00 15.13
CA LEU A 99 5.78 2.08 16.32
C LEU A 99 6.35 3.47 16.64
N ILE A 100 6.27 4.49 15.78
CA ILE A 100 6.99 5.76 16.09
C ILE A 100 6.10 6.94 16.48
N LEU A 101 4.79 6.90 16.23
CA LEU A 101 3.92 7.99 16.66
C LEU A 101 2.74 7.45 17.46
N SER A 102 2.87 7.65 18.78
CA SER A 102 1.79 7.89 19.72
C SER A 102 0.42 8.06 19.05
N SER A 103 -0.42 7.03 19.25
CA SER A 103 -1.87 7.16 19.36
C SER A 103 -2.70 7.59 18.14
N PHE A 104 -2.13 8.11 17.04
CA PHE A 104 -2.97 8.78 16.02
C PHE A 104 -2.95 8.22 14.60
N LEU A 105 -2.13 7.22 14.27
CA LEU A 105 -2.03 6.72 12.87
C LEU A 105 -2.22 5.21 12.66
N CYS A 106 -2.57 4.44 13.71
CA CYS A 106 -3.11 3.09 13.56
C CYS A 106 -4.66 3.08 13.58
N VAL A 107 -5.29 4.13 13.06
CA VAL A 107 -6.75 4.28 13.11
C VAL A 107 -7.39 3.49 11.98
N SER A 108 -7.45 2.17 12.14
CA SER A 108 -8.57 1.37 11.63
C SER A 108 -8.85 0.11 12.45
N GLN A 109 -8.02 -0.25 13.46
CA GLN A 109 -8.20 -1.54 14.17
C GLN A 109 -8.01 -1.51 15.69
N VAL A 110 -7.87 -0.34 16.31
CA VAL A 110 -7.77 -0.20 17.78
C VAL A 110 -9.01 0.53 18.28
N VAL A 111 -9.78 -0.12 19.13
CA VAL A 111 -10.85 0.51 19.92
C VAL A 111 -10.34 0.66 21.35
N SER A 112 -10.28 1.89 21.84
CA SER A 112 -10.09 2.17 23.28
C SER A 112 -11.45 2.02 23.97
N LEU A 113 -11.49 1.25 25.06
CA LEU A 113 -12.57 1.30 26.03
C LEU A 113 -12.42 2.58 26.89
#